data_AF-A0A8K0RSV6-F1
#
_entry.id   AF-A0A8K0RSV6-F1
#
_cell.length_a   1.000
_cell.length_b   1.000
_cell.length_c   1.000
_cell.angle_alpha   90.00
_cell.angle_beta   90.00
_cell.angle_gamma   90.00
#
_symmetry.space_group_name_H-M   'P 1'
#
loop_
_entity.id
_entity.type
_entity.pdbx_description
1 polymer ?
#
loop_
_entity_poly.entity_id
_entity_poly.type
_entity_poly.pdbx_seq_one_letter_code
_entity_poly.pdbx_strand_id
1 'polypeptide(L)'
;MDQFLDDLSTPLPSFDMDFSADQNSTRAPEGLAPDLFQNTATRHGQENWYAGPVTEREKSIASITPPAPSPEGQATPVPSTQKCSCVELVNQHFSQIENSSETFQTLKVLKQSLASARTILECTVCFQSIKSPRTSRNVYLLGSLLSSIGSSYGDLFYMQKQRTAESSLSGAPIRLVVGQQPDARDMVELSIDGPSYIAFLQASLKGELACLLELGDGLATRQSQLHTEGHENCETGTSCSNTETLPTTKHPTEVCPKEVDMTTACACFRTVDQVRAAIAEAQRVISA
;
A
#
# COMPACT_ATOMS: atom_id res chain seq x y z
N MET A 1 2.24 -23.49 42.71
CA MET A 1 2.00 -22.99 41.34
C MET A 1 3.37 -22.65 40.81
N ASP A 2 4.25 -23.64 40.58
CA ASP A 2 5.69 -23.38 40.43
C ASP A 2 6.38 -24.35 39.46
N GLN A 3 5.69 -24.72 38.36
CA GLN A 3 6.26 -25.57 37.30
C GLN A 3 6.12 -24.97 35.90
N PHE A 4 5.73 -23.70 35.79
CA PHE A 4 5.49 -23.03 34.49
C PHE A 4 6.53 -21.97 34.12
N LEU A 5 7.59 -21.79 34.91
CA LEU A 5 8.57 -20.68 34.71
C LEU A 5 9.97 -21.12 34.27
N ASP A 6 10.26 -22.43 34.17
CA ASP A 6 11.62 -22.91 33.81
C ASP A 6 11.88 -23.02 32.29
N ASP A 7 10.87 -22.84 31.44
CA ASP A 7 11.00 -23.12 29.98
C ASP A 7 11.32 -21.87 29.11
N LEU A 8 11.65 -20.74 29.73
CA LEU A 8 12.05 -19.51 29.02
C LEU A 8 13.57 -19.32 28.91
N SER A 9 14.36 -20.32 29.30
CA SER A 9 15.83 -20.27 29.28
C SER A 9 16.45 -20.98 28.07
N THR A 10 15.94 -20.74 26.86
CA THR A 10 16.61 -21.15 25.62
C THR A 10 17.32 -19.96 24.98
N PRO A 11 18.64 -20.01 24.73
CA PRO A 11 19.34 -18.92 24.08
C PRO A 11 18.91 -18.83 22.60
N LEU A 12 18.57 -17.61 22.17
CA LEU A 12 18.25 -17.31 20.77
C LEU A 12 19.45 -17.61 19.86
N PRO A 13 19.23 -18.11 18.62
CA PRO A 13 20.32 -18.34 17.68
C PRO A 13 21.00 -17.02 17.28
N SER A 14 22.33 -17.04 17.26
CA SER A 14 23.16 -15.94 16.79
C SER A 14 22.94 -15.71 15.28
N PHE A 15 22.32 -14.59 14.92
CA PHE A 15 22.25 -14.12 13.54
C PHE A 15 23.49 -13.30 13.22
N ASP A 16 24.46 -13.94 12.59
CA ASP A 16 25.64 -13.28 12.03
C ASP A 16 25.30 -12.86 10.58
N MET A 17 25.07 -11.57 10.36
CA MET A 17 24.81 -10.97 9.05
C MET A 17 26.02 -10.12 8.69
N ASP A 18 27.07 -10.78 8.23
CA ASP A 18 28.29 -10.15 7.74
C ASP A 18 28.02 -9.52 6.36
N PHE A 19 27.57 -8.27 6.36
CA PHE A 19 27.55 -7.43 5.16
C PHE A 19 28.93 -6.78 5.03
N SER A 20 29.84 -7.46 4.33
CA SER A 20 31.08 -6.86 3.86
C SER A 20 30.75 -5.64 3.00
N ALA A 21 30.99 -4.46 3.57
CA ALA A 21 30.95 -3.18 2.87
C ALA A 21 32.21 -3.05 2.01
N ASP A 22 32.09 -3.39 0.73
CA ASP A 22 33.05 -2.88 -0.25
C ASP A 22 32.82 -1.38 -0.42
N GLN A 23 33.74 -0.64 0.16
CA GLN A 23 33.90 0.79 -0.01
C GLN A 23 34.13 1.09 -1.49
N ASN A 24 33.32 1.96 -2.07
CA ASN A 24 33.85 2.92 -3.00
C ASN A 24 33.23 4.29 -2.76
N SER A 25 33.99 5.12 -2.04
CA SER A 25 33.71 6.53 -1.84
C SER A 25 33.75 7.27 -3.18
N THR A 26 32.68 7.96 -3.56
CA THR A 26 32.83 9.16 -4.38
C THR A 26 31.74 10.19 -4.06
N ARG A 27 32.18 11.23 -3.35
CA ARG A 27 31.65 12.60 -3.15
C ARG A 27 30.22 12.93 -3.64
N ALA A 28 29.44 13.45 -2.70
CA ALA A 28 28.30 14.34 -2.94
C ALA A 28 28.68 15.59 -3.78
N PRO A 29 27.68 16.22 -4.40
CA PRO A 29 27.44 17.60 -4.02
C PRO A 29 25.95 17.89 -3.71
N GLU A 30 25.79 18.81 -2.76
CA GLU A 30 24.57 19.51 -2.40
C GLU A 30 23.81 20.05 -3.61
N GLY A 31 22.48 19.99 -3.54
CA GLY A 31 21.58 20.61 -4.51
C GLY A 31 20.13 20.47 -4.07
N LEU A 32 19.64 21.48 -3.35
CA LEU A 32 18.23 21.72 -3.07
C LEU A 32 17.41 21.68 -4.37
N ALA A 33 16.29 20.96 -4.38
CA ALA A 33 15.26 21.10 -5.42
C ALA A 33 13.87 21.18 -4.77
N PRO A 34 12.95 21.99 -5.33
CA PRO A 34 11.81 22.57 -4.62
C PRO A 34 10.50 21.80 -4.80
N ASP A 35 9.55 22.14 -3.93
CA ASP A 35 8.15 21.72 -3.91
C ASP A 35 7.49 21.76 -5.31
N LEU A 36 7.14 20.58 -5.81
CA LEU A 36 6.19 20.39 -6.89
C LEU A 36 4.91 19.86 -6.24
N PHE A 37 3.84 20.65 -6.21
CA PHE A 37 2.49 20.26 -6.63
C PHE A 37 1.55 21.45 -6.37
N GLN A 38 1.42 22.28 -7.41
CA GLN A 38 0.41 23.32 -7.51
C GLN A 38 -0.74 22.81 -8.41
N ASN A 39 -1.96 23.02 -7.94
CA ASN A 39 -3.23 22.72 -8.58
C ASN A 39 -3.25 23.04 -10.09
N THR A 40 -3.76 22.11 -10.89
CA THR A 40 -4.50 22.48 -12.11
C THR A 40 -5.78 21.67 -12.21
N ALA A 41 -6.88 22.36 -11.90
CA ALA A 41 -8.22 21.99 -12.25
C ALA A 41 -8.44 22.06 -13.78
N THR A 42 -9.31 21.18 -14.23
CA THR A 42 -10.11 21.15 -15.45
C THR A 42 -10.17 22.43 -16.29
N ARG A 43 -9.88 22.30 -17.59
CA ARG A 43 -10.55 23.08 -18.64
C ARG A 43 -10.68 22.30 -19.95
N HIS A 44 -11.93 21.99 -20.28
CA HIS A 44 -12.40 21.59 -21.61
C HIS A 44 -12.19 22.70 -22.65
N GLY A 45 -11.95 22.32 -23.91
CA GLY A 45 -12.33 23.15 -25.05
C GLY A 45 -11.50 22.97 -26.33
N GLN A 46 -12.17 22.37 -27.34
CA GLN A 46 -12.25 22.88 -28.72
C GLN A 46 -11.33 22.29 -29.82
N GLU A 47 -11.92 21.31 -30.53
CA GLU A 47 -12.02 21.12 -32.00
C GLU A 47 -11.09 21.89 -32.96
N ASN A 48 -10.46 21.16 -33.91
CA ASN A 48 -10.74 21.37 -35.33
C ASN A 48 -10.25 20.22 -36.25
N TRP A 49 -11.19 19.71 -37.04
CA TRP A 49 -11.01 18.93 -38.27
C TRP A 49 -10.56 19.86 -39.42
N TYR A 50 -9.72 19.38 -40.35
CA TYR A 50 -9.94 19.59 -41.79
C TYR A 50 -9.19 18.53 -42.61
N ALA A 51 -9.89 18.04 -43.63
CA ALA A 51 -9.49 17.01 -44.58
C ALA A 51 -9.04 17.61 -45.92
N GLY A 52 -8.21 16.87 -46.67
CA GLY A 52 -8.37 16.77 -48.14
C GLY A 52 -7.15 17.05 -49.02
N PRO A 53 -7.11 16.48 -50.25
CA PRO A 53 -5.92 15.79 -50.81
C PRO A 53 -5.50 16.28 -52.22
N VAL A 54 -4.32 15.86 -52.74
CA VAL A 54 -3.96 16.03 -54.17
C VAL A 54 -3.10 14.87 -54.73
N THR A 55 -3.77 14.02 -55.52
CA THR A 55 -3.42 13.27 -56.77
C THR A 55 -1.97 12.90 -57.18
N GLU A 56 -1.81 11.59 -57.41
CA GLU A 56 -1.33 10.86 -58.61
C GLU A 56 -0.25 11.44 -59.56
N ARG A 57 0.79 10.64 -59.81
CA ARG A 57 1.47 10.57 -61.12
C ARG A 57 2.11 9.20 -61.37
N GLU A 58 1.53 8.42 -62.27
CA GLU A 58 2.15 7.24 -62.89
C GLU A 58 3.06 7.63 -64.08
N LYS A 59 4.21 6.96 -64.21
CA LYS A 59 4.67 6.34 -65.49
C LYS A 59 5.88 5.41 -65.30
N SER A 60 5.71 4.15 -65.69
CA SER A 60 6.74 3.11 -65.87
C SER A 60 7.75 3.42 -66.99
N ILE A 61 8.98 2.89 -66.87
CA ILE A 61 9.60 1.88 -67.76
C ILE A 61 11.04 1.52 -67.30
N ALA A 62 11.36 0.23 -67.39
CA ALA A 62 12.67 -0.45 -67.50
C ALA A 62 13.48 -0.83 -66.23
N SER A 63 13.29 -2.11 -65.86
CA SER A 63 14.28 -3.09 -65.36
C SER A 63 15.74 -2.67 -65.21
N ILE A 64 16.25 -2.72 -63.97
CA ILE A 64 17.46 -3.47 -63.59
C ILE A 64 17.26 -3.96 -62.15
N THR A 65 17.32 -5.27 -61.93
CA THR A 65 17.23 -5.94 -60.62
C THR A 65 18.57 -5.86 -59.87
N PRO A 66 18.59 -5.41 -58.61
CA PRO A 66 19.62 -5.80 -57.63
C PRO A 66 19.05 -6.78 -56.60
N PRO A 67 19.88 -7.64 -55.99
CA PRO A 67 19.42 -8.74 -55.14
C PRO A 67 18.82 -8.22 -53.82
N ALA A 68 17.77 -8.88 -53.37
CA ALA A 68 17.08 -8.61 -52.12
C ALA A 68 18.03 -8.77 -50.90
N PRO A 69 18.08 -7.80 -49.98
CA PRO A 69 18.50 -8.06 -48.62
C PRO A 69 17.31 -8.62 -47.82
N SER A 70 17.59 -9.72 -47.11
CA SER A 70 16.69 -10.47 -46.22
C SER A 70 15.90 -9.60 -45.24
N PRO A 71 14.65 -9.97 -44.89
CA PRO A 71 13.90 -9.29 -43.85
C PRO A 71 14.15 -9.99 -42.51
N GLU A 72 15.31 -9.80 -41.90
CA GLU A 72 15.55 -10.30 -40.54
C GLU A 72 16.19 -9.22 -39.68
N GLY A 73 15.45 -8.87 -38.62
CA GLY A 73 15.75 -7.76 -37.75
C GLY A 73 14.50 -7.02 -37.29
N GLN A 74 13.36 -7.71 -37.15
CA GLN A 74 12.35 -7.28 -36.18
C GLN A 74 13.08 -7.13 -34.85
N ALA A 75 13.36 -5.89 -34.46
CA ALA A 75 13.71 -5.57 -33.10
C ALA A 75 12.56 -6.08 -32.24
N THR A 76 12.75 -7.23 -31.61
CA THR A 76 11.92 -7.67 -30.49
C THR A 76 11.87 -6.48 -29.52
N PRO A 77 10.69 -5.95 -29.19
CA PRO A 77 10.62 -4.91 -28.18
C PRO A 77 11.16 -5.54 -26.90
N VAL A 78 12.33 -5.06 -26.46
CA VAL A 78 12.87 -5.39 -25.15
C VAL A 78 11.74 -5.10 -24.16
N PRO A 79 11.25 -6.09 -23.41
CA PRO A 79 10.16 -5.85 -22.48
C PRO A 79 10.65 -4.79 -21.49
N SER A 80 10.09 -3.58 -21.59
CA SER A 80 10.39 -2.52 -20.65
C SER A 80 10.05 -3.05 -19.27
N THR A 81 11.05 -3.22 -18.41
CA THR A 81 10.82 -3.59 -17.01
C THR A 81 10.02 -2.47 -16.38
N GLN A 82 8.70 -2.64 -16.27
CA GLN A 82 7.85 -1.70 -15.56
C GLN A 82 8.31 -1.66 -14.10
N LYS A 83 8.55 -0.45 -13.57
CA LYS A 83 8.96 -0.23 -12.17
C LYS A 83 7.74 0.24 -11.38
N CYS A 84 7.56 -0.25 -10.15
CA CYS A 84 6.59 0.26 -9.17
C CYS A 84 7.33 0.93 -7.99
N SER A 85 6.74 1.93 -7.36
CA SER A 85 7.25 2.63 -6.16
C SER A 85 6.68 2.08 -4.85
N CYS A 86 6.02 0.91 -4.86
CA CYS A 86 5.29 0.38 -3.70
C CYS A 86 6.16 0.24 -2.43
N VAL A 87 7.41 -0.22 -2.58
CA VAL A 87 8.36 -0.34 -1.46
C VAL A 87 8.77 1.03 -0.92
N GLU A 88 8.99 2.01 -1.80
CA GLU A 88 9.35 3.38 -1.43
C GLU A 88 8.22 4.05 -0.64
N LEU A 89 6.97 3.86 -1.08
CA LEU A 89 5.78 4.38 -0.39
C LEU A 89 5.63 3.80 1.02
N VAL A 90 5.90 2.50 1.20
CA VAL A 90 5.85 1.88 2.53
C VAL A 90 6.99 2.35 3.43
N ASN A 91 8.21 2.42 2.89
CA ASN A 91 9.35 2.96 3.64
C ASN A 91 9.14 4.43 4.04
N GLN A 92 8.51 5.21 3.16
CA GLN A 92 8.14 6.59 3.45
C GLN A 92 7.19 6.67 4.66
N HIS A 93 6.16 5.81 4.73
CA HIS A 93 5.28 5.74 5.89
C HIS A 93 6.07 5.49 7.19
N PHE A 94 6.87 4.43 7.24
CA PHE A 94 7.61 4.07 8.46
C PHE A 94 8.61 5.15 8.87
N SER A 95 9.28 5.77 7.90
CA SER A 95 10.21 6.87 8.17
C SER A 95 9.48 8.12 8.69
N GLN A 96 8.32 8.46 8.13
CA GLN A 96 7.59 9.66 8.50
C GLN A 96 6.84 9.52 9.82
N ILE A 97 6.30 8.33 10.10
CA ILE A 97 5.55 8.07 11.33
C ILE A 97 6.47 8.08 12.56
N GLU A 98 7.65 7.46 12.44
CA GLU A 98 8.67 7.43 13.49
C GLU A 98 9.18 8.85 13.84
N ASN A 99 9.31 9.71 12.84
CA ASN A 99 9.75 11.10 13.02
C ASN A 99 8.62 12.08 13.37
N SER A 100 7.36 11.61 13.49
CA SER A 100 6.23 12.48 13.80
C SER A 100 6.10 12.71 15.31
N SER A 101 6.36 13.93 15.76
CA SER A 101 6.26 14.32 17.18
C SER A 101 4.96 15.03 17.53
N GLU A 102 4.23 15.54 16.54
CA GLU A 102 3.01 16.34 16.71
C GLU A 102 1.77 15.63 16.15
N THR A 103 0.65 15.71 16.88
CA THR A 103 -0.63 15.06 16.53
C THR A 103 -1.06 15.35 15.08
N PHE A 104 -1.01 16.61 14.65
CA PHE A 104 -1.42 16.99 13.30
C PHE A 104 -0.46 16.48 12.22
N GLN A 105 0.84 16.40 12.53
CA GLN A 105 1.81 15.79 11.62
C GLN A 105 1.55 14.29 11.48
N THR A 106 1.33 13.58 12.59
CA THR A 106 0.95 12.17 12.58
C THR A 106 -0.32 11.95 11.75
N LEU A 107 -1.38 12.74 11.94
CA LEU A 107 -2.60 12.65 11.12
C LEU A 107 -2.35 12.88 9.62
N LYS A 108 -1.50 13.86 9.28
CA LYS A 108 -1.12 14.13 7.89
C LYS A 108 -0.40 12.94 7.26
N VAL A 109 0.57 12.36 7.98
CA VAL A 109 1.28 11.16 7.55
C VAL A 109 0.33 9.98 7.37
N LEU A 110 -0.58 9.74 8.31
CA LEU A 110 -1.54 8.64 8.22
C LEU A 110 -2.49 8.79 7.02
N LYS A 111 -2.98 10.00 6.77
CA LYS A 111 -3.81 10.29 5.60
C LYS A 111 -3.06 10.06 4.27
N GLN A 112 -1.81 10.50 4.19
CA GLN A 112 -0.95 10.21 3.03
C GLN A 112 -0.69 8.70 2.88
N SER A 113 -0.57 7.99 3.99
CA SER A 113 -0.32 6.55 4.02
C SER A 113 -1.53 5.75 3.54
N LEU A 114 -2.75 6.19 3.85
CA LEU A 114 -3.98 5.62 3.28
C LEU A 114 -4.04 5.77 1.76
N ALA A 115 -3.67 6.95 1.23
CA ALA A 115 -3.57 7.16 -0.22
C ALA A 115 -2.53 6.23 -0.86
N SER A 116 -1.37 6.09 -0.21
CA SER A 116 -0.30 5.18 -0.64
C SER A 116 -0.76 3.73 -0.64
N ALA A 117 -1.47 3.29 0.40
CA ALA A 117 -2.03 1.95 0.49
C ALA A 117 -3.02 1.65 -0.65
N ARG A 118 -3.86 2.62 -1.04
CA ARG A 118 -4.74 2.49 -2.22
C ARG A 118 -3.93 2.32 -3.50
N THR A 119 -2.91 3.15 -3.72
CA THR A 119 -2.03 3.03 -4.90
C THR A 119 -1.32 1.68 -4.95
N ILE A 120 -0.87 1.14 -3.81
CA ILE A 120 -0.26 -0.18 -3.73
C ILE A 120 -1.30 -1.27 -4.04
N LEU A 121 -2.50 -1.18 -3.46
CA LEU A 121 -3.59 -2.13 -3.70
C LEU A 121 -4.05 -2.16 -5.17
N GLU A 122 -3.88 -1.08 -5.92
CA GLU A 122 -4.23 -1.01 -7.35
C GLU A 122 -3.04 -1.28 -8.28
N CYS A 123 -1.83 -1.45 -7.74
CA CYS A 123 -0.63 -1.61 -8.53
C CYS A 123 -0.71 -2.87 -9.40
N THR A 124 -0.51 -2.71 -10.71
CA THR A 124 -0.52 -3.82 -11.67
C THR A 124 0.86 -4.47 -11.77
N VAL A 125 1.94 -3.68 -11.75
CA VAL A 125 3.33 -4.18 -11.86
C VAL A 125 3.67 -5.17 -10.75
N CYS A 126 3.32 -4.80 -9.52
CA CYS A 126 3.63 -5.55 -8.32
C CYS A 126 2.71 -6.81 -8.19
N PHE A 127 1.66 -6.94 -9.01
CA PHE A 127 0.63 -7.96 -8.84
C PHE A 127 0.10 -8.56 -10.16
N GLN A 128 0.85 -8.48 -11.26
CA GLN A 128 0.37 -8.84 -12.60
C GLN A 128 0.27 -10.35 -12.86
N SER A 129 0.81 -11.22 -12.00
CA SER A 129 0.70 -12.68 -12.17
C SER A 129 1.04 -13.47 -10.91
N ILE A 130 0.26 -14.54 -10.66
CA ILE A 130 0.47 -15.55 -9.61
C ILE A 130 1.81 -16.29 -9.76
N LYS A 131 2.30 -16.44 -11.00
CA LYS A 131 3.56 -17.17 -11.27
C LYS A 131 4.81 -16.40 -10.82
N SER A 132 4.66 -15.15 -10.37
CA SER A 132 5.77 -14.35 -9.89
C SER A 132 5.91 -14.49 -8.36
N PRO A 133 7.11 -14.78 -7.84
CA PRO A 133 7.39 -14.75 -6.40
C PRO A 133 7.25 -13.35 -5.77
N ARG A 134 6.94 -12.31 -6.56
CA ARG A 134 6.70 -10.95 -6.07
C ARG A 134 5.30 -10.79 -5.45
N THR A 135 4.34 -11.63 -5.83
CA THR A 135 2.95 -11.52 -5.39
C THR A 135 2.79 -11.79 -3.89
N SER A 136 3.53 -12.78 -3.35
CA SER A 136 3.55 -13.06 -1.90
C SER A 136 4.28 -12.00 -1.08
N ARG A 137 5.27 -11.31 -1.64
CA ARG A 137 5.98 -10.22 -0.93
C ARG A 137 5.10 -8.98 -0.75
N ASN A 138 4.15 -8.75 -1.65
CA ASN A 138 3.30 -7.57 -1.58
C ASN A 138 2.14 -7.69 -0.60
N VAL A 139 1.62 -8.90 -0.32
CA VAL A 139 0.63 -9.08 0.77
C VAL A 139 1.23 -8.72 2.12
N TYR A 140 2.49 -9.11 2.39
CA TYR A 140 3.18 -8.70 3.62
C TYR A 140 3.45 -7.20 3.63
N LEU A 141 3.94 -6.62 2.52
CA LEU A 141 4.24 -5.19 2.44
C LEU A 141 3.00 -4.32 2.70
N LEU A 142 1.91 -4.58 1.98
CA LEU A 142 0.66 -3.85 2.15
C LEU A 142 0.01 -4.16 3.50
N GLY A 143 0.09 -5.41 3.95
CA GLY A 143 -0.40 -5.81 5.26
C GLY A 143 0.29 -5.07 6.41
N SER A 144 1.63 -5.01 6.40
CA SER A 144 2.41 -4.26 7.38
C SER A 144 2.05 -2.77 7.37
N LEU A 145 1.87 -2.17 6.19
CA LEU A 145 1.43 -0.77 6.08
C LEU A 145 0.04 -0.58 6.70
N LEU A 146 -0.95 -1.38 6.34
CA LEU A 146 -2.33 -1.25 6.84
C LEU A 146 -2.42 -1.50 8.35
N SER A 147 -1.72 -2.52 8.87
CA SER A 147 -1.62 -2.76 10.31
C SER A 147 -0.97 -1.59 11.04
N SER A 148 0.12 -1.04 10.52
CA SER A 148 0.81 0.11 11.10
C SER A 148 -0.08 1.36 11.13
N ILE A 149 -0.83 1.63 10.05
CA ILE A 149 -1.80 2.73 10.00
C ILE A 149 -2.88 2.53 11.08
N GLY A 150 -3.43 1.32 11.20
CA GLY A 150 -4.44 0.97 12.20
C GLY A 150 -3.94 1.21 13.63
N SER A 151 -2.80 0.61 13.98
CA SER A 151 -2.17 0.81 15.29
C SER A 151 -1.89 2.29 15.57
N SER A 152 -1.35 3.02 14.60
CA SER A 152 -1.04 4.45 14.76
C SER A 152 -2.27 5.31 15.00
N TYR A 153 -3.43 5.00 14.40
CA TYR A 153 -4.68 5.69 14.72
C TYR A 153 -5.13 5.41 16.16
N GLY A 154 -5.03 4.16 16.60
CA GLY A 154 -5.34 3.76 17.98
C GLY A 154 -4.44 4.47 18.99
N ASP A 155 -3.13 4.44 18.76
CA ASP A 155 -2.12 5.08 19.62
C ASP A 155 -2.30 6.60 19.66
N LEU A 156 -2.52 7.23 18.50
CA LEU A 156 -2.80 8.67 18.44
C LEU A 156 -4.00 9.04 19.29
N PHE A 157 -5.11 8.31 19.14
CA PHE A 157 -6.32 8.59 19.90
C PHE A 157 -6.12 8.37 21.40
N TYR A 158 -5.45 7.27 21.77
CA TYR A 158 -5.12 6.95 23.15
C TYR A 158 -4.29 8.07 23.82
N MET A 159 -3.25 8.55 23.12
CA MET A 159 -2.42 9.66 23.60
C MET A 159 -3.22 10.96 23.75
N GLN A 160 -4.12 11.26 22.82
CA GLN A 160 -5.00 12.43 22.95
C GLN A 160 -6.00 12.29 24.10
N LYS A 161 -6.52 11.08 24.35
CA LYS A 161 -7.38 10.77 25.50
C LYS A 161 -6.65 10.99 26.83
N GLN A 162 -5.39 10.56 26.94
CA GLN A 162 -4.57 10.86 28.12
C GLN A 162 -4.38 12.38 28.32
N ARG A 163 -4.01 13.12 27.26
CA ARG A 163 -3.90 14.58 27.31
C ARG A 163 -5.18 15.26 27.80
N THR A 164 -6.35 14.76 27.38
CA THR A 164 -7.64 15.31 27.85
C THR A 164 -7.93 15.02 29.31
N ALA A 165 -7.47 13.87 29.84
CA ALA A 165 -7.59 13.55 31.25
C ALA A 165 -6.74 14.50 32.11
N GLU A 166 -5.51 14.80 31.67
CA GLU A 166 -4.62 15.77 32.33
C GLU A 166 -5.17 17.20 32.30
N SER A 167 -5.72 17.61 31.15
CA SER A 167 -6.44 18.88 30.99
C SER A 167 -7.63 18.99 31.95
N SER A 168 -8.38 17.91 32.13
CA SER A 168 -9.52 17.86 33.07
C SER A 168 -9.09 17.98 34.53
N LEU A 169 -7.96 17.37 34.90
CA LEU A 169 -7.40 17.47 36.26
C LEU A 169 -6.84 18.85 36.58
N SER A 170 -6.23 19.51 35.59
CA SER A 170 -5.64 20.85 35.75
C SER A 170 -6.65 21.99 35.58
N GLY A 171 -7.82 21.72 35.00
CA GLY A 171 -8.81 22.73 34.64
C GLY A 171 -8.41 23.62 33.45
N ALA A 172 -7.29 23.33 32.79
CA ALA A 172 -6.80 24.08 31.64
C ALA A 172 -7.43 23.57 30.34
N PRO A 173 -7.98 24.44 29.47
CA PRO A 173 -8.54 24.01 28.20
C PRO A 173 -7.46 23.54 27.22
N ILE A 174 -7.86 22.72 26.25
CA ILE A 174 -7.00 22.29 25.15
C ILE A 174 -6.95 23.40 24.12
N ARG A 175 -5.73 23.85 23.80
CA ARG A 175 -5.48 24.89 22.79
C ARG A 175 -5.12 24.25 21.47
N LEU A 176 -5.86 24.61 20.42
CA LEU A 176 -5.57 24.24 19.04
C LEU A 176 -5.27 25.49 18.24
N VAL A 177 -4.24 25.46 17.42
CA VAL A 177 -3.91 26.55 16.50
C VAL A 177 -4.27 26.10 15.09
N VAL A 178 -5.12 26.87 14.42
CA VAL A 178 -5.60 26.60 13.06
C VAL A 178 -5.17 27.76 12.15
N GLY A 179 -4.45 27.46 11.07
CA GLY A 179 -3.99 28.48 10.12
C GLY A 179 -2.89 27.96 9.19
N GLN A 180 -2.51 28.75 8.20
CA GLN A 180 -1.31 28.49 7.39
C GLN A 180 -0.06 29.03 8.09
N GLN A 181 0.93 28.17 8.33
CA GLN A 181 2.27 28.65 8.64
C GLN A 181 2.95 29.16 7.35
N PRO A 182 3.81 30.20 7.43
CA PRO A 182 4.36 30.82 8.64
C PRO A 182 3.73 32.18 9.02
N ASP A 183 2.71 32.67 8.31
CA ASP A 183 2.21 34.03 8.53
C ASP A 183 1.26 34.07 9.75
N ALA A 184 1.78 34.51 10.90
CA ALA A 184 1.08 34.47 12.19
C ALA A 184 -0.26 35.24 12.21
N ARG A 185 -0.52 36.08 11.20
CA ARG A 185 -1.76 36.85 11.04
C ARG A 185 -2.96 36.00 10.60
N ASP A 186 -2.73 34.80 10.06
CA ASP A 186 -3.78 33.89 9.61
C ASP A 186 -3.98 32.69 10.55
N MET A 187 -3.50 32.79 11.80
CA MET A 187 -3.66 31.76 12.82
C MET A 187 -4.76 32.12 13.82
N VAL A 188 -5.70 31.19 14.02
CA VAL A 188 -6.76 31.25 15.01
C VAL A 188 -6.47 30.24 16.11
N GLU A 189 -6.42 30.70 17.36
CA GLU A 189 -6.34 29.83 18.54
C GLU A 189 -7.75 29.49 19.03
N LEU A 190 -8.04 28.19 19.14
CA LEU A 190 -9.28 27.64 19.67
C LEU A 190 -9.00 27.05 21.05
N SER A 191 -9.80 27.41 22.04
CA SER A 191 -9.81 26.77 23.36
C SER A 191 -11.01 25.85 23.45
N ILE A 192 -10.76 24.56 23.66
CA ILE A 192 -11.79 23.51 23.66
C ILE A 192 -11.68 22.72 24.97
N ASP A 193 -12.82 22.39 25.57
CA ASP A 193 -12.85 21.46 26.71
C ASP A 193 -12.48 20.02 26.28
N GLY A 194 -11.96 19.24 27.22
CA GLY A 194 -11.54 17.86 26.97
C GLY A 194 -12.61 16.99 26.30
N PRO A 195 -13.84 16.92 26.83
CA PRO A 195 -14.93 16.16 26.21
C PRO A 195 -15.22 16.57 24.76
N SER A 196 -15.33 17.87 24.48
CA SER A 196 -15.59 18.37 23.13
C SER A 196 -14.43 18.10 22.17
N TYR A 197 -13.18 18.16 22.65
CA TYR A 197 -12.00 17.80 21.85
C TYR A 197 -11.98 16.31 21.49
N ILE A 198 -12.31 15.41 22.43
CA ILE A 198 -12.40 13.97 22.15
C ILE A 198 -13.53 13.67 21.18
N ALA A 199 -14.72 14.24 21.37
CA ALA A 199 -15.83 14.06 20.45
C ALA A 199 -15.46 14.51 19.02
N PHE A 200 -14.75 15.64 18.90
CA PHE A 200 -14.22 16.13 17.63
C PHE A 200 -13.24 15.13 16.98
N LEU A 201 -12.28 14.59 17.75
CA LEU A 201 -11.33 13.60 17.24
C LEU A 201 -12.02 12.30 16.81
N GLN A 202 -12.96 11.78 17.60
CA GLN A 202 -13.73 10.58 17.25
C GLN A 202 -14.48 10.78 15.93
N ALA A 203 -15.17 11.91 15.79
CA ALA A 203 -15.91 12.24 14.58
C ALA A 203 -14.97 12.37 13.36
N SER A 204 -13.81 13.00 13.55
CA SER A 204 -12.82 13.22 12.49
C SER A 204 -12.16 11.92 12.01
N LEU A 205 -11.89 10.98 12.93
CA LEU A 205 -11.24 9.72 12.61
C LEU A 205 -12.19 8.67 12.02
N LYS A 206 -13.50 8.81 12.20
CA LYS A 206 -14.49 7.84 11.73
C LYS A 206 -14.39 7.58 10.22
N GLY A 207 -14.27 8.64 9.42
CA GLY A 207 -14.15 8.52 7.96
C GLY A 207 -12.83 7.85 7.53
N GLU A 208 -11.73 8.17 8.20
CA GLU A 208 -10.42 7.60 7.93
C GLU A 208 -10.38 6.10 8.29
N LEU A 209 -10.99 5.69 9.41
CA LEU A 209 -11.14 4.28 9.79
C LEU A 209 -12.02 3.49 8.82
N ALA A 210 -13.09 4.11 8.28
CA ALA A 210 -13.90 3.48 7.25
C ALA A 210 -13.09 3.23 5.97
N CYS A 211 -12.30 4.23 5.55
CA CYS A 211 -11.38 4.06 4.42
C CYS A 211 -10.34 2.96 4.67
N LEU A 212 -9.81 2.86 5.90
CA LEU A 212 -8.86 1.81 6.27
C LEU A 212 -9.51 0.42 6.23
N LEU A 213 -10.76 0.29 6.67
CA LEU A 213 -11.53 -0.95 6.59
C LEU A 213 -11.75 -1.38 5.14
N GLU A 214 -12.16 -0.47 4.27
CA GLU A 214 -12.32 -0.73 2.83
C GLU A 214 -11.02 -1.23 2.19
N LEU A 215 -9.87 -0.67 2.57
CA LEU A 215 -8.56 -1.13 2.09
C LEU A 215 -8.21 -2.53 2.61
N GLY A 216 -8.55 -2.83 3.87
CA GLY A 216 -8.39 -4.17 4.45
C GLY A 216 -9.24 -5.23 3.73
N ASP A 217 -10.50 -4.90 3.43
CA ASP A 217 -11.39 -5.76 2.65
C ASP A 217 -10.94 -5.89 1.19
N GLY A 218 -10.38 -4.82 0.62
CA GLY A 218 -9.73 -4.85 -0.69
C GLY A 218 -8.54 -5.80 -0.73
N LEU A 219 -7.68 -5.78 0.30
CA LEU A 219 -6.57 -6.73 0.45
C LEU A 219 -7.09 -8.17 0.54
N ALA A 220 -8.11 -8.42 1.37
CA ALA A 220 -8.71 -9.74 1.53
C ALA A 220 -9.32 -10.27 0.22
N THR A 221 -10.11 -9.43 -0.45
CA THR A 221 -10.74 -9.74 -1.73
C THR A 221 -9.70 -10.08 -2.78
N ARG A 222 -8.63 -9.28 -2.84
CA ARG A 222 -7.52 -9.53 -3.76
C ARG A 222 -6.83 -10.86 -3.45
N GLN A 223 -6.55 -11.15 -2.19
CA GLN A 223 -5.91 -12.40 -1.81
C GLN A 223 -6.77 -13.60 -2.19
N SER A 224 -8.09 -13.51 -1.97
CA SER A 224 -9.05 -14.51 -2.41
C SER A 224 -9.04 -14.69 -3.92
N GLN A 225 -9.09 -13.60 -4.70
CA GLN A 225 -9.04 -13.64 -6.16
C GLN A 225 -7.78 -14.35 -6.68
N LEU A 226 -6.62 -14.03 -6.11
CA LEU A 226 -5.34 -14.67 -6.46
C LEU A 226 -5.34 -16.18 -6.17
N HIS A 227 -6.06 -16.64 -5.15
CA HIS A 227 -6.18 -18.06 -4.88
C HIS A 227 -7.23 -18.76 -5.75
N THR A 228 -8.20 -18.02 -6.29
CA THR A 228 -9.26 -18.57 -7.14
C THR A 228 -9.00 -18.44 -8.65
N GLU A 229 -7.95 -17.72 -9.06
CA GLU A 229 -7.58 -17.57 -10.47
C GLU A 229 -7.26 -18.94 -11.10
N GLY A 230 -7.84 -19.21 -12.26
CA GLY A 230 -7.80 -20.52 -12.92
C GLY A 230 -8.80 -21.54 -12.37
N HIS A 231 -9.48 -21.24 -11.26
CA HIS A 231 -10.50 -22.09 -10.65
C HIS A 231 -11.92 -21.50 -10.79
N GLU A 232 -12.11 -20.55 -11.71
CA GLU A 232 -13.37 -19.81 -11.88
C GLU A 232 -14.55 -20.72 -12.21
N ASN A 233 -14.29 -21.81 -12.94
CA ASN A 233 -15.28 -22.78 -13.39
C ASN A 233 -15.31 -24.07 -12.56
N CYS A 234 -14.51 -24.20 -11.49
CA CYS A 234 -14.54 -25.40 -10.66
C CYS A 234 -15.79 -25.38 -9.76
N GLU A 235 -16.57 -26.47 -9.78
CA GLU A 235 -17.75 -26.65 -8.93
C GLU A 235 -17.37 -27.38 -7.64
N THR A 236 -18.09 -27.09 -6.55
CA THR A 236 -17.84 -27.74 -5.26
C THR A 236 -18.17 -29.24 -5.36
N GLY A 237 -17.18 -30.10 -5.11
CA GLY A 237 -17.34 -31.56 -5.12
C GLY A 237 -17.11 -32.24 -6.48
N THR A 238 -16.72 -31.49 -7.52
CA THR A 238 -16.26 -32.05 -8.79
C THR A 238 -14.74 -31.97 -8.91
N SER A 239 -14.13 -32.92 -9.63
CA SER A 239 -12.68 -32.94 -9.83
C SER A 239 -12.27 -31.71 -10.65
N CYS A 240 -11.45 -30.85 -10.05
CA CYS A 240 -11.01 -29.63 -10.72
C CYS A 240 -9.98 -29.98 -11.80
N SER A 241 -10.25 -29.58 -13.05
CA SER A 241 -9.42 -29.92 -14.22
C SER A 241 -7.97 -29.45 -14.11
N ASN A 242 -7.67 -28.47 -13.25
CA ASN A 242 -6.31 -28.00 -12.97
C ASN A 242 -5.51 -28.94 -12.03
N THR A 243 -6.10 -30.00 -11.47
CA THR A 243 -5.46 -30.89 -10.50
C THR A 243 -5.15 -32.29 -11.03
N GLU A 244 -5.42 -32.59 -12.32
CA GLU A 244 -5.32 -33.95 -12.89
C GLU A 244 -3.90 -34.54 -12.95
N THR A 245 -2.83 -33.81 -12.58
CA THR A 245 -1.45 -34.29 -12.74
C THR A 245 -0.52 -34.09 -11.53
N LEU A 246 -1.02 -34.10 -10.28
CA LEU A 246 -0.14 -33.97 -9.11
C LEU A 246 -0.15 -35.12 -8.09
N PRO A 247 1.03 -35.46 -7.50
CA PRO A 247 1.21 -36.62 -6.64
C PRO A 247 0.52 -36.47 -5.28
N THR A 248 0.31 -37.61 -4.62
CA THR A 248 -0.56 -37.87 -3.46
C THR A 248 -0.21 -37.13 -2.16
N THR A 249 0.81 -36.28 -2.14
CA THR A 249 1.21 -35.46 -0.98
C THR A 249 0.92 -33.99 -1.27
N LYS A 250 -0.37 -33.63 -1.25
CA LYS A 250 -0.83 -32.30 -1.69
C LYS A 250 -0.46 -31.22 -0.68
N HIS A 251 0.24 -30.17 -1.14
CA HIS A 251 0.32 -28.91 -0.40
C HIS A 251 -1.04 -28.18 -0.49
N PRO A 252 -1.49 -27.41 0.52
CA PRO A 252 -2.78 -26.71 0.48
C PRO A 252 -2.98 -25.77 -0.73
N THR A 253 -1.89 -25.32 -1.37
CA THR A 253 -1.90 -24.52 -2.60
C THR A 253 -2.14 -25.34 -3.87
N GLU A 254 -2.20 -26.67 -3.78
CA GLU A 254 -2.40 -27.62 -4.88
C GLU A 254 -3.80 -28.26 -4.84
N VAL A 255 -4.62 -27.86 -3.88
CA VAL A 255 -6.01 -28.29 -3.72
C VAL A 255 -6.93 -27.20 -4.29
N CYS A 256 -8.02 -27.61 -4.92
CA CYS A 256 -9.00 -26.67 -5.44
C CYS A 256 -9.52 -25.76 -4.29
N PRO A 257 -9.54 -24.43 -4.45
CA PRO A 257 -10.10 -23.48 -3.47
C PRO A 257 -11.57 -23.72 -3.12
N LYS A 258 -12.28 -24.56 -3.89
CA LYS A 258 -13.67 -24.96 -3.63
C LYS A 258 -13.78 -26.15 -2.68
N GLU A 259 -12.69 -26.89 -2.47
CA GLU A 259 -12.61 -28.06 -1.58
C GLU A 259 -12.01 -27.69 -0.21
N VAL A 260 -11.30 -26.56 -0.11
CA VAL A 260 -10.63 -26.10 1.11
C VAL A 260 -10.90 -24.61 1.33
N ASP A 261 -11.15 -24.22 2.57
CA ASP A 261 -11.21 -22.80 2.93
C ASP A 261 -9.81 -22.18 2.89
N MET A 262 -9.53 -21.45 1.81
CA MET A 262 -8.23 -20.80 1.58
C MET A 262 -7.86 -19.79 2.66
N THR A 263 -8.84 -19.21 3.36
CA THR A 263 -8.58 -18.24 4.44
C THR A 263 -7.91 -18.88 5.64
N THR A 264 -8.17 -20.17 5.87
CA THR A 264 -7.55 -20.94 6.95
C THR A 264 -6.31 -21.72 6.47
N ALA A 265 -6.31 -22.13 5.20
CA ALA A 265 -5.28 -23.01 4.65
C ALA A 265 -4.03 -22.27 4.16
N CYS A 266 -4.14 -21.00 3.76
CA CYS A 266 -3.02 -20.24 3.20
C CYS A 266 -2.44 -19.23 4.20
N ALA A 267 -1.13 -19.30 4.42
CA ALA A 267 -0.43 -18.48 5.41
C ALA A 267 -0.53 -16.95 5.16
N CYS A 268 -0.74 -16.53 3.90
CA CYS A 268 -0.94 -15.12 3.54
C CYS A 268 -2.21 -14.51 4.15
N PHE A 269 -3.23 -15.31 4.46
CA PHE A 269 -4.44 -14.80 5.12
C PHE A 269 -4.20 -14.47 6.60
N ARG A 270 -3.14 -15.00 7.23
CA ARG A 270 -2.73 -14.52 8.57
C ARG A 270 -2.40 -13.03 8.58
N THR A 271 -1.86 -12.51 7.47
CA THR A 271 -1.62 -11.07 7.31
C THR A 271 -2.92 -10.30 7.18
N VAL A 272 -3.91 -10.85 6.47
CA VAL A 272 -5.26 -10.25 6.39
C VAL A 272 -5.90 -10.20 7.78
N ASP A 273 -5.79 -11.28 8.55
CA ASP A 273 -6.31 -11.35 9.92
C ASP A 273 -5.60 -10.34 10.84
N GLN A 274 -4.28 -10.21 10.72
CA GLN A 274 -3.51 -9.21 11.45
C GLN A 274 -3.96 -7.78 11.14
N VAL A 275 -4.21 -7.47 9.86
CA VAL A 275 -4.76 -6.17 9.45
C VAL A 275 -6.13 -5.94 10.06
N ARG A 276 -7.04 -6.92 9.96
CA ARG A 276 -8.38 -6.83 10.55
C ARG A 276 -8.34 -6.63 12.06
N ALA A 277 -7.47 -7.35 12.76
CA ALA A 277 -7.29 -7.21 14.20
C ALA A 277 -6.80 -5.80 14.58
N ALA A 278 -5.82 -5.26 13.86
CA ALA A 278 -5.32 -3.90 14.10
C ALA A 278 -6.41 -2.83 13.86
N ILE A 279 -7.20 -2.98 12.81
CA ILE A 279 -8.31 -2.07 12.50
C ILE A 279 -9.41 -2.16 13.57
N ALA A 280 -9.79 -3.38 13.96
CA ALA A 280 -10.80 -3.61 14.98
C ALA A 280 -10.38 -3.03 16.33
N GLU A 281 -9.10 -3.17 16.69
CA GLU A 281 -8.54 -2.59 17.90
C GLU A 281 -8.58 -1.05 17.86
N ALA A 282 -8.18 -0.44 16.74
CA ALA A 282 -8.27 1.01 16.56
C ALA A 282 -9.71 1.51 16.69
N GLN A 283 -10.67 0.83 16.06
CA GLN A 283 -12.10 1.14 16.18
C GLN A 283 -12.60 1.03 17.61
N ARG A 284 -12.19 -0.02 18.33
CA ARG A 284 -12.55 -0.25 19.73
C ARG A 284 -12.01 0.86 20.63
N VAL A 285 -10.74 1.23 20.47
CA VAL A 285 -10.09 2.30 21.25
C VAL A 285 -10.74 3.66 20.97
N ILE A 286 -11.06 3.95 19.70
CA ILE A 286 -11.64 5.24 19.30
C ILE A 286 -13.11 5.35 19.70
N SER A 287 -13.85 4.24 19.75
CA SER A 287 -15.28 4.25 20.12
C SER A 287 -15.54 4.18 21.63
N ALA A 288 -14.50 3.92 22.44
CA ALA A 288 -14.57 3.80 23.90
C ALA A 288 -14.30 5.13 24.62
#